data_AF-A0A971A7S7-F1
#
_entry.id   AF-A0A971A7S7-F1
#
_cell.length_a   1.000
_cell.length_b   1.000
_cell.length_c   1.000
_cell.angle_alpha   90.00
_cell.angle_beta   90.00
_cell.angle_gamma   90.00
#
_symmetry.space_group_name_H-M   'P 1'
#
loop_
_entity.id
_entity.type
_entity.pdbx_description
1 polymer ?
#
loop_
_entity_poly.entity_id
_entity_poly.type
_entity_poly.pdbx_seq_one_letter_code
_entity_poly.pdbx_strand_id
1 'polypeptide(L)'
;MGKFYFIFLLFIVLFSCQKSEFEFSCDPVINAFISENREELSQITVKELVSYEPELQRAVFNSWDYRKKRNAWIDKLYYVLANETFTEAETSHVQKLIDHIGHDYFLGKVIHQDLHNRSGFAADWIAYAFNELEWAEQFVAFMVFRLYTNQSQLEAELSALKLLSASVTTNSEGSCDCNLSADFCGTSYCRSSGCSTGSSSCGWLWSMPCDGVCY
;
A
#
# COMPACT_ATOMS: atom_id res chain seq x y z
N MET A 1 59.00 20.55 3.76
CA MET A 1 57.89 20.56 4.75
C MET A 1 56.61 20.24 4.00
N GLY A 2 56.19 18.97 4.07
CA GLY A 2 55.06 18.46 3.30
C GLY A 2 53.72 18.93 3.86
N LYS A 3 52.84 19.42 2.98
CA LYS A 3 51.47 19.79 3.30
C LYS A 3 50.66 18.52 3.57
N PHE A 4 50.19 18.33 4.79
CA PHE A 4 49.20 17.29 5.12
C PHE A 4 47.83 17.77 4.65
N TYR A 5 47.25 17.10 3.66
CA TYR A 5 45.85 17.26 3.28
C TYR A 5 45.01 16.30 4.12
N PHE A 6 44.18 16.87 5.00
CA PHE A 6 43.20 16.11 5.79
C PHE A 6 42.00 15.84 4.89
N ILE A 7 41.89 14.63 4.34
CA ILE A 7 40.71 14.19 3.59
C ILE A 7 39.68 13.75 4.61
N PHE A 8 38.64 14.58 4.83
CA PHE A 8 37.48 14.22 5.62
C PHE A 8 36.59 13.30 4.76
N LEU A 9 36.72 11.99 4.96
CA LEU A 9 35.84 10.99 4.36
C LEU A 9 34.46 11.13 5.02
N LEU A 10 33.55 11.84 4.34
CA LEU A 10 32.13 11.81 4.63
C LEU A 10 31.65 10.37 4.35
N PHE A 11 31.47 9.59 5.42
CA PHE A 11 30.72 8.35 5.38
C PHE A 11 29.26 8.71 5.11
N ILE A 12 28.87 8.70 3.83
CA ILE A 12 27.46 8.58 3.46
C ILE A 12 27.10 7.13 3.78
N VAL A 13 26.49 6.93 4.95
CA VAL A 13 25.95 5.62 5.31
C VAL A 13 24.71 5.42 4.45
N LEU A 14 24.85 4.65 3.38
CA LEU A 14 23.73 4.16 2.58
C LEU A 14 22.97 3.15 3.46
N PHE A 15 22.00 3.62 4.23
CA PHE A 15 21.18 2.76 5.07
C PHE A 15 20.16 2.03 4.19
N SER A 16 20.52 0.83 3.74
CA SER A 16 19.52 -0.16 3.35
C SER A 16 18.68 -0.48 4.59
N CYS A 17 17.39 -0.15 4.56
CA CYS A 17 16.47 -0.39 5.67
C CYS A 17 16.46 -1.88 6.03
N GLN A 18 17.13 -2.23 7.13
CA GLN A 18 17.09 -3.57 7.68
C GLN A 18 15.92 -3.63 8.66
N LYS A 19 15.03 -4.61 8.45
CA LYS A 19 13.83 -4.85 9.28
C LYS A 19 14.15 -5.08 10.77
N SER A 20 15.42 -5.30 11.11
CA SER A 20 15.89 -5.42 12.49
C SER A 20 15.89 -4.09 13.27
N GLU A 21 15.92 -2.94 12.58
CA GLU A 21 15.92 -1.61 13.22
C GLU A 21 14.56 -0.91 13.12
N PHE A 22 13.79 -1.16 12.06
CA PHE A 22 12.47 -0.56 11.86
C PHE A 22 11.39 -1.60 11.50
N GLU A 23 10.35 -1.68 12.33
CA GLU A 23 9.31 -2.73 12.27
C GLU A 23 8.17 -2.41 11.29
N PHE A 24 7.77 -1.12 11.20
CA PHE A 24 6.54 -0.70 10.53
C PHE A 24 6.73 0.17 9.28
N SER A 25 7.80 0.95 9.26
CA SER A 25 8.18 1.85 8.15
C SER A 25 9.70 1.96 8.07
N CYS A 26 10.24 2.17 6.87
CA CYS A 26 11.65 2.50 6.68
C CYS A 26 11.97 3.97 6.97
N ASP A 27 10.96 4.81 7.13
CA ASP A 27 11.12 6.15 7.68
C ASP A 27 11.19 6.05 9.22
N PRO A 28 12.30 6.48 9.86
CA PRO A 28 12.49 6.37 11.31
C PRO A 28 11.49 7.21 12.11
N VAL A 29 11.05 8.35 11.58
CA VAL A 29 10.06 9.24 12.21
C VAL A 29 8.70 8.57 12.20
N ILE A 30 8.29 8.03 11.04
CA ILE A 30 7.03 7.28 10.94
C ILE A 30 7.09 6.05 11.84
N ASN A 31 8.17 5.28 11.82
CA ASN A 31 8.31 4.08 12.64
C ASN A 31 8.25 4.39 14.15
N ALA A 32 8.90 5.47 14.60
CA ALA A 32 8.83 5.93 15.99
C ALA A 32 7.40 6.33 16.37
N PHE A 33 6.73 7.12 15.52
CA PHE A 33 5.33 7.53 15.74
C PHE A 33 4.40 6.32 15.89
N ILE A 34 4.53 5.31 15.02
CA ILE A 34 3.72 4.07 15.13
C ILE A 34 4.03 3.33 16.44
N SER A 35 5.30 3.25 16.82
CA SER A 35 5.72 2.55 18.04
C SER A 35 5.18 3.21 19.31
N GLU A 36 5.20 4.55 19.35
CA GLU A 36 4.72 5.35 20.49
C GLU A 36 3.19 5.33 20.62
N ASN A 37 2.46 5.21 19.50
CA ASN A 37 1.00 5.33 19.45
C ASN A 37 0.29 4.01 19.11
N ARG A 38 0.99 2.86 19.22
CA ARG A 38 0.51 1.54 18.74
C ARG A 38 -0.85 1.14 19.29
N GLU A 39 -1.11 1.40 20.57
CA GLU A 39 -2.39 1.06 21.21
C GLU A 39 -3.54 1.87 20.61
N GLU A 40 -3.40 3.19 20.53
CA GLU A 40 -4.40 4.08 19.92
C GLU A 40 -4.62 3.72 18.45
N LEU A 41 -3.54 3.59 17.69
CA LEU A 41 -3.57 3.25 16.26
C LEU A 41 -4.20 1.87 16.01
N SER A 42 -4.15 0.94 16.96
CA SER A 42 -4.82 -0.37 16.80
C SER A 42 -6.35 -0.28 16.82
N GLN A 43 -6.91 0.80 17.38
CA GLN A 43 -8.34 0.97 17.57
C GLN A 43 -9.00 1.79 16.46
N ILE A 44 -8.25 2.60 15.71
CA ILE A 44 -8.81 3.48 14.68
C ILE A 44 -9.55 2.71 13.59
N THR A 45 -10.60 3.32 13.06
CA THR A 45 -11.41 2.84 11.94
C THR A 45 -10.72 3.10 10.60
N VAL A 46 -11.22 2.50 9.53
CA VAL A 46 -10.79 2.83 8.16
C VAL A 46 -11.01 4.31 7.85
N LYS A 47 -12.12 4.89 8.32
CA LYS A 47 -12.44 6.30 8.10
C LYS A 47 -11.43 7.25 8.77
N GLU A 48 -10.93 6.87 9.94
CA GLU A 48 -9.85 7.61 10.62
C GLU A 48 -8.51 7.37 9.93
N LEU A 49 -8.22 6.13 9.53
CA LEU A 49 -6.99 5.80 8.80
C LEU A 49 -6.83 6.67 7.54
N VAL A 50 -7.89 6.83 6.74
CA VAL A 50 -7.80 7.54 5.45
C VAL A 50 -7.63 9.06 5.57
N SER A 51 -7.59 9.60 6.80
CA SER A 51 -7.25 11.01 7.07
C SER A 51 -5.73 11.26 7.19
N TYR A 52 -4.92 10.20 7.32
CA TYR A 52 -3.46 10.30 7.31
C TYR A 52 -2.90 10.30 5.88
N GLU A 53 -1.66 10.75 5.73
CA GLU A 53 -0.94 10.63 4.46
C GLU A 53 -0.69 9.16 4.07
N PRO A 54 -0.66 8.80 2.76
CA PRO A 54 -0.62 7.41 2.30
C PRO A 54 0.48 6.54 2.91
N GLU A 55 1.68 7.10 3.12
CA GLU A 55 2.80 6.40 3.75
C GLU A 55 2.51 6.04 5.21
N LEU A 56 1.95 6.98 5.97
CA LEU A 56 1.53 6.74 7.34
C LEU A 56 0.36 5.75 7.40
N GLN A 57 -0.57 5.78 6.44
CA GLN A 57 -1.64 4.77 6.36
C GLN A 57 -1.08 3.35 6.25
N ARG A 58 -0.10 3.14 5.36
CA ARG A 58 0.56 1.82 5.19
C ARG A 58 1.31 1.41 6.46
N ALA A 59 2.00 2.34 7.12
CA ALA A 59 2.71 2.06 8.37
C ALA A 59 1.77 1.69 9.53
N VAL A 60 0.65 2.40 9.66
CA VAL A 60 -0.42 2.05 10.62
C VAL A 60 -0.97 0.66 10.30
N PHE A 61 -1.30 0.39 9.03
CA PHE A 61 -1.78 -0.92 8.62
C PHE A 61 -0.74 -2.01 8.93
N ASN A 62 0.55 -1.77 8.70
CA ASN A 62 1.63 -2.72 9.02
C ASN A 62 1.65 -3.11 10.50
N SER A 63 1.35 -2.17 11.40
CA SER A 63 1.33 -2.39 12.85
C SER A 63 0.17 -3.26 13.35
N TRP A 64 -0.89 -3.38 12.55
CA TRP A 64 -2.08 -4.12 12.91
C TRP A 64 -1.90 -5.63 12.89
N ASP A 65 -2.63 -6.31 13.78
CA ASP A 65 -2.77 -7.77 13.70
C ASP A 65 -3.55 -8.18 12.45
N TYR A 66 -3.46 -9.46 12.08
CA TYR A 66 -4.08 -9.97 10.85
C TYR A 66 -5.62 -9.82 10.86
N ARG A 67 -6.27 -9.79 12.03
CA ARG A 67 -7.72 -9.63 12.14
C ARG A 67 -8.13 -8.18 11.91
N LYS A 68 -7.38 -7.23 12.45
CA LYS A 68 -7.61 -5.81 12.22
C LYS A 68 -7.36 -5.44 10.75
N LYS A 69 -6.32 -5.98 10.11
CA LYS A 69 -6.09 -5.86 8.66
C LYS A 69 -7.26 -6.39 7.84
N ARG A 70 -7.74 -7.59 8.18
CA ARG A 70 -8.95 -8.18 7.57
C ARG A 70 -10.14 -7.26 7.70
N ASN A 71 -10.47 -6.85 8.93
CA ASN A 71 -11.66 -6.07 9.21
C ASN A 71 -11.60 -4.72 8.49
N ALA A 72 -10.43 -4.08 8.39
CA ALA A 72 -10.28 -2.85 7.62
C ALA A 72 -10.71 -3.01 6.15
N TRP A 73 -10.30 -4.08 5.47
CA TRP A 73 -10.73 -4.33 4.08
C TRP A 73 -12.21 -4.66 3.98
N ILE A 74 -12.73 -5.49 4.87
CA ILE A 74 -14.15 -5.86 4.89
C ILE A 74 -15.04 -4.64 5.16
N ASP A 75 -14.70 -3.84 6.18
CA ASP A 75 -15.41 -2.63 6.57
C ASP A 75 -15.41 -1.61 5.42
N LYS A 76 -14.27 -1.46 4.74
CA LYS A 76 -14.17 -0.61 3.54
C LYS A 76 -15.09 -1.08 2.42
N LEU A 77 -15.08 -2.37 2.08
CA LEU A 77 -15.91 -2.89 0.98
C LEU A 77 -17.41 -2.77 1.30
N TYR A 78 -17.82 -3.06 2.53
CA TYR A 78 -19.20 -2.84 2.96
C TYR A 78 -19.58 -1.36 3.00
N TYR A 79 -18.66 -0.47 3.39
CA TYR A 79 -18.88 0.96 3.33
C TYR A 79 -19.16 1.41 1.89
N VAL A 80 -18.36 0.96 0.93
CA VAL A 80 -18.54 1.30 -0.49
C VAL A 80 -19.89 0.76 -1.00
N LEU A 81 -20.22 -0.51 -0.73
CA LEU A 81 -21.53 -1.09 -1.08
C LEU A 81 -22.73 -0.30 -0.52
N ALA A 82 -22.58 0.28 0.68
CA ALA A 82 -23.65 1.03 1.33
C ALA A 82 -23.78 2.48 0.86
N ASN A 83 -22.75 3.06 0.22
CA ASN A 83 -22.70 4.48 -0.11
C ASN A 83 -22.63 4.78 -1.62
N GLU A 84 -22.31 3.78 -2.44
CA GLU A 84 -22.31 3.88 -3.91
C GLU A 84 -23.51 3.15 -4.51
N THR A 85 -23.84 3.48 -5.76
CA THR A 85 -24.91 2.79 -6.50
C THR A 85 -24.31 1.66 -7.34
N PHE A 86 -24.63 0.42 -6.99
CA PHE A 86 -24.22 -0.76 -7.74
C PHE A 86 -25.42 -1.49 -8.36
N THR A 87 -25.18 -2.07 -9.53
CA THR A 87 -26.04 -3.11 -10.08
C THR A 87 -25.93 -4.41 -9.26
N GLU A 88 -26.84 -5.35 -9.52
CA GLU A 88 -26.79 -6.67 -8.88
C GLU A 88 -25.49 -7.43 -9.22
N ALA A 89 -25.02 -7.34 -10.47
CA ALA A 89 -23.79 -7.98 -10.92
C ALA A 89 -22.56 -7.43 -10.19
N GLU A 90 -22.48 -6.10 -10.07
CA GLU A 90 -21.40 -5.44 -9.34
C GLU A 90 -21.46 -5.73 -7.83
N THR A 91 -22.66 -5.72 -7.23
CA THR A 91 -22.85 -6.09 -5.82
C THR A 91 -22.36 -7.52 -5.58
N SER A 92 -22.73 -8.46 -6.45
CA SER A 92 -22.27 -9.85 -6.40
C SER A 92 -20.75 -9.95 -6.56
N HIS A 93 -20.16 -9.15 -7.44
CA HIS A 93 -18.72 -9.12 -7.67
C HIS A 93 -17.93 -8.62 -6.45
N VAL A 94 -18.39 -7.57 -5.78
CA VAL A 94 -17.81 -7.10 -4.52
C VAL A 94 -18.00 -8.13 -3.41
N GLN A 95 -19.18 -8.76 -3.33
CA GLN A 95 -19.44 -9.80 -2.33
C GLN A 95 -18.50 -11.00 -2.50
N LYS A 96 -18.17 -11.41 -3.73
CA LYS A 96 -17.15 -12.45 -3.97
C LYS A 96 -15.79 -12.09 -3.39
N LEU A 97 -15.38 -10.82 -3.44
CA LEU A 97 -14.13 -10.36 -2.82
C LEU A 97 -14.22 -10.45 -1.29
N ILE A 98 -15.33 -9.98 -0.70
CA ILE A 98 -15.56 -10.05 0.75
C ILE A 98 -15.49 -11.50 1.24
N ASP A 99 -16.14 -12.43 0.53
CA ASP A 99 -16.18 -13.85 0.86
C ASP A 99 -14.80 -14.52 0.72
N HIS A 100 -13.99 -14.07 -0.24
CA HIS A 100 -12.61 -14.54 -0.43
C HIS A 100 -11.67 -14.10 0.71
N ILE A 101 -11.91 -12.93 1.32
CA ILE A 101 -11.11 -12.43 2.44
C ILE A 101 -11.49 -13.18 3.74
N GLY A 102 -11.01 -14.41 3.84
CA GLY A 102 -11.18 -15.32 4.98
C GLY A 102 -10.56 -14.79 6.29
N HIS A 103 -10.85 -15.47 7.41
CA HIS A 103 -10.42 -15.05 8.74
C HIS A 103 -8.88 -14.94 8.89
N ASP A 104 -8.14 -15.82 8.23
CA ASP A 104 -6.68 -15.92 8.27
C ASP A 104 -6.00 -15.31 7.03
N TYR A 105 -6.73 -14.56 6.21
CA TYR A 105 -6.26 -14.02 4.94
C TYR A 105 -4.98 -13.17 5.05
N PHE A 106 -4.78 -12.48 6.18
CA PHE A 106 -3.60 -11.65 6.45
C PHE A 106 -2.58 -12.31 7.38
N LEU A 107 -2.75 -13.60 7.68
CA LEU A 107 -1.81 -14.33 8.53
C LEU A 107 -0.58 -14.71 7.70
N GLY A 108 0.61 -14.31 8.13
CA GLY A 108 1.83 -14.44 7.32
C GLY A 108 2.10 -15.85 6.77
N LYS A 109 1.86 -16.90 7.57
CA LYS A 109 1.99 -18.30 7.10
C LYS A 109 1.03 -18.64 5.96
N VAL A 110 -0.18 -18.09 5.97
CA VAL A 110 -1.23 -18.34 4.96
C VAL A 110 -0.88 -17.60 3.69
N ILE A 111 -0.45 -16.34 3.80
CA ILE A 111 0.00 -15.53 2.65
C ILE A 111 1.05 -16.32 1.85
N HIS A 112 2.07 -16.88 2.51
CA HIS A 112 3.13 -17.63 1.83
C HIS A 112 2.69 -18.99 1.28
N GLN A 113 1.79 -19.70 1.96
CA GLN A 113 1.33 -21.02 1.53
C GLN A 113 0.34 -20.95 0.36
N ASP A 114 -0.40 -19.83 0.24
CA ASP A 114 -1.52 -19.69 -0.68
C ASP A 114 -1.27 -18.65 -1.79
N LEU A 115 0.00 -18.28 -2.02
CA LEU A 115 0.36 -17.23 -2.99
C LEU A 115 -0.27 -17.43 -4.37
N HIS A 116 -0.22 -18.66 -4.89
CA HIS A 116 -0.73 -18.95 -6.24
C HIS A 116 -2.24 -18.76 -6.35
N ASN A 117 -3.02 -19.27 -5.39
CA ASN A 117 -4.48 -19.13 -5.41
C ASN A 117 -4.90 -17.68 -5.20
N ARG A 118 -4.20 -16.94 -4.34
CA ARG A 118 -4.45 -15.51 -4.12
C ARG A 118 -4.18 -14.70 -5.38
N SER A 119 -3.05 -14.94 -6.05
CA SER A 119 -2.72 -14.27 -7.31
C SER A 119 -3.69 -14.63 -8.43
N GLY A 120 -4.12 -15.90 -8.51
CA GLY A 120 -5.14 -16.35 -9.46
C GLY A 120 -6.48 -15.66 -9.21
N PHE A 121 -6.97 -15.66 -7.97
CA PHE A 121 -8.20 -14.97 -7.60
C PHE A 121 -8.13 -13.47 -7.89
N ALA A 122 -7.02 -12.81 -7.54
CA ALA A 122 -6.83 -11.39 -7.80
C ALA A 122 -6.90 -11.07 -9.29
N ALA A 123 -6.21 -11.87 -10.12
CA ALA A 123 -6.23 -11.71 -11.58
C ALA A 123 -7.64 -11.92 -12.17
N ASP A 124 -8.33 -12.98 -11.75
CA ASP A 124 -9.69 -13.29 -12.23
C ASP A 124 -10.70 -12.22 -11.80
N TRP A 125 -10.59 -11.75 -10.55
CA TRP A 125 -11.46 -10.70 -10.03
C TRP A 125 -11.26 -9.39 -10.80
N ILE A 126 -10.01 -8.96 -10.97
CA ILE A 126 -9.67 -7.75 -11.73
C ILE A 126 -10.11 -7.88 -13.21
N ALA A 127 -9.88 -9.04 -13.84
CA ALA A 127 -10.28 -9.27 -15.22
C ALA A 127 -11.81 -9.20 -15.41
N TYR A 128 -12.58 -9.75 -14.46
CA TYR A 128 -14.04 -9.65 -14.50
C TYR A 128 -14.51 -8.20 -14.33
N ALA A 129 -13.91 -7.44 -13.41
CA ALA A 129 -14.24 -6.02 -13.23
C ALA A 129 -14.04 -5.22 -14.52
N PHE A 130 -12.94 -5.46 -15.25
CA PHE A 130 -12.67 -4.78 -16.51
C PHE A 130 -13.56 -5.23 -17.67
N ASN A 131 -13.67 -6.55 -17.87
CA ASN A 131 -14.25 -7.09 -19.10
C ASN A 131 -15.78 -7.21 -19.05
N GLU A 132 -16.33 -7.44 -17.86
CA GLU A 132 -17.76 -7.74 -17.70
C GLU A 132 -18.53 -6.59 -17.02
N LEU A 133 -17.88 -5.88 -16.09
CA LEU A 133 -18.49 -4.74 -15.40
C LEU A 133 -18.07 -3.38 -15.98
N GLU A 134 -17.12 -3.39 -16.92
CA GLU A 134 -16.58 -2.17 -17.57
C GLU A 134 -16.06 -1.13 -16.57
N TRP A 135 -15.56 -1.57 -15.41
CA TRP A 135 -15.01 -0.67 -14.40
C TRP A 135 -13.76 0.03 -14.91
N ALA A 136 -13.68 1.35 -14.68
CA ALA A 136 -12.47 2.10 -14.95
C ALA A 136 -11.30 1.61 -14.08
N GLU A 137 -10.07 1.70 -14.60
CA GLU A 137 -8.86 1.27 -13.89
C GLU A 137 -8.70 1.97 -12.54
N GLN A 138 -9.01 3.27 -12.48
CA GLN A 138 -9.01 4.03 -11.23
C GLN A 138 -10.03 3.46 -10.22
N PHE A 139 -11.18 2.99 -10.69
CA PHE A 139 -12.18 2.41 -9.81
C PHE A 139 -11.75 1.03 -9.29
N VAL A 140 -11.18 0.18 -10.15
CA VAL A 140 -10.56 -1.07 -9.70
C VAL A 140 -9.47 -0.79 -8.66
N ALA A 141 -8.60 0.18 -8.90
CA ALA A 141 -7.55 0.55 -7.97
C ALA A 141 -8.08 1.12 -6.65
N PHE A 142 -9.12 1.94 -6.71
CA PHE A 142 -9.87 2.39 -5.55
C PHE A 142 -10.38 1.19 -4.75
N MET A 143 -10.90 0.15 -5.41
CA MET A 143 -11.47 -1.03 -4.76
C MET A 143 -10.45 -1.96 -4.10
N VAL A 144 -9.24 -2.13 -4.66
CA VAL A 144 -8.29 -3.17 -4.18
C VAL A 144 -6.87 -2.73 -3.88
N PHE A 145 -6.46 -1.50 -4.23
CA PHE A 145 -5.10 -0.99 -3.99
C PHE A 145 -5.03 0.17 -2.99
N ARG A 146 -6.18 0.69 -2.52
CA ARG A 146 -6.25 1.70 -1.46
C ARG A 146 -7.34 1.35 -0.45
N LEU A 147 -7.16 1.76 0.81
CA LEU A 147 -8.21 1.67 1.85
C LEU A 147 -9.16 2.87 1.85
N TYR A 148 -9.12 3.70 0.81
CA TYR A 148 -10.03 4.84 0.68
C TYR A 148 -11.50 4.43 0.72
N THR A 149 -12.30 5.31 1.31
CA THR A 149 -13.76 5.14 1.43
C THR A 149 -14.54 5.92 0.39
N ASN A 150 -13.86 6.82 -0.35
CA ASN A 150 -14.42 7.60 -1.43
C ASN A 150 -13.39 7.70 -2.57
N GLN A 151 -13.85 7.54 -3.82
CA GLN A 151 -12.99 7.56 -5.00
C GLN A 151 -12.21 8.88 -5.16
N SER A 152 -12.78 10.02 -4.75
CA SER A 152 -12.09 11.32 -4.81
C SER A 152 -10.80 11.37 -3.99
N GLN A 153 -10.64 10.51 -2.98
CA GLN A 153 -9.40 10.41 -2.21
C GLN A 153 -8.26 9.83 -3.06
N LEU A 154 -8.57 8.83 -3.91
CA LEU A 154 -7.62 8.31 -4.88
C LEU A 154 -7.28 9.37 -5.93
N GLU A 155 -8.29 10.08 -6.43
CA GLU A 155 -8.07 11.13 -7.44
C GLU A 155 -7.18 12.27 -6.91
N ALA A 156 -7.34 12.64 -5.63
CA ALA A 156 -6.50 13.61 -4.95
C ALA A 156 -5.05 13.11 -4.81
N GLU A 157 -4.85 11.85 -4.40
CA GLU A 157 -3.53 11.21 -4.31
C GLU A 157 -2.83 11.24 -5.68
N LEU A 158 -3.50 10.78 -6.74
CA LEU A 158 -2.95 10.73 -8.09
C LEU A 158 -2.62 12.12 -8.63
N SER A 159 -3.45 13.12 -8.31
CA SER A 159 -3.20 14.51 -8.69
C SER A 159 -1.96 15.08 -8.00
N ALA A 160 -1.76 14.77 -6.72
CA ALA A 160 -0.56 15.16 -5.97
C ALA A 160 0.70 14.49 -6.53
N LEU A 161 0.64 13.18 -6.84
CA LEU A 161 1.75 12.45 -7.46
C LEU A 161 2.17 13.05 -8.80
N LYS A 162 1.20 13.45 -9.63
CA LYS A 162 1.47 14.09 -10.93
C LYS A 162 2.20 15.44 -10.81
N LEU A 163 1.93 16.19 -9.73
CA LEU A 163 2.62 17.46 -9.46
C LEU A 163 4.06 17.23 -8.98
N LEU A 164 4.28 16.16 -8.20
CA LEU A 164 5.61 15.76 -7.73
C LEU A 164 6.48 15.24 -8.88
N SER A 165 5.93 14.39 -9.77
CA SER A 165 6.69 13.88 -10.93
C SER A 165 7.05 14.99 -11.93
N ALA A 166 6.23 16.04 -12.03
CA ALA A 166 6.55 17.23 -12.82
C ALA A 166 7.65 18.12 -12.21
N SER A 167 7.97 17.96 -10.92
CA SER A 167 8.84 18.89 -10.18
C SER A 167 10.17 18.30 -9.69
N VAL A 168 10.42 16.99 -9.79
CA VAL A 168 11.60 16.34 -9.21
C VAL A 168 12.51 15.66 -10.25
N THR A 169 13.73 16.18 -10.43
CA THR A 169 14.86 15.59 -11.19
C THR A 169 16.00 15.10 -10.27
N THR A 170 15.69 14.62 -9.07
CA THR A 170 16.72 14.15 -8.12
C THR A 170 16.50 12.70 -7.71
N ASN A 171 17.59 11.94 -7.75
CA ASN A 171 17.73 10.56 -7.26
C ASN A 171 17.49 10.51 -5.73
N SER A 172 16.25 10.66 -5.28
CA SER A 172 15.92 10.36 -3.89
C SER A 172 16.08 8.85 -3.68
N GLU A 173 16.80 8.47 -2.64
CA GLU A 173 16.68 7.16 -2.01
C GLU A 173 15.23 7.06 -1.52
N GLY A 174 14.35 6.55 -2.39
CA GLY A 174 12.91 6.73 -2.29
C GLY A 174 12.27 5.78 -1.27
N SER A 175 11.33 6.31 -0.49
CA SER A 175 10.38 5.49 0.27
C SER A 175 9.58 4.64 -0.72
N CYS A 176 9.71 3.32 -0.63
CA CYS A 176 9.06 2.39 -1.55
C CYS A 176 7.56 2.34 -1.29
N ASP A 177 6.78 2.68 -2.30
CA ASP A 177 5.34 2.93 -2.19
C ASP A 177 4.47 2.13 -3.17
N CYS A 178 5.09 1.30 -4.02
CA CYS A 178 4.38 0.42 -4.94
C CYS A 178 5.01 -0.97 -5.09
N ASN A 179 4.20 -1.91 -5.56
CA ASN A 179 4.58 -3.23 -6.01
C ASN A 179 4.68 -3.30 -7.54
N LEU A 180 5.80 -3.80 -8.06
CA LEU A 180 6.10 -3.86 -9.50
C LEU A 180 5.12 -4.74 -10.29
N SER A 181 4.48 -5.71 -9.63
CA SER A 181 3.63 -6.69 -10.30
C SER A 181 2.14 -6.38 -10.18
N ALA A 182 1.72 -5.64 -9.16
CA ALA A 182 0.32 -5.52 -8.81
C ALA A 182 0.01 -4.26 -8.01
N ASP A 183 0.34 -3.07 -8.52
CA ASP A 183 -0.07 -1.78 -7.95
C ASP A 183 -0.56 -0.81 -9.03
N PHE A 184 -1.20 0.26 -8.59
CA PHE A 184 -1.69 1.33 -9.46
C PHE A 184 -1.03 2.67 -9.12
N CYS A 185 -0.31 3.22 -10.10
CA CYS A 185 0.35 4.53 -10.02
C CYS A 185 -0.35 5.60 -10.88
N GLY A 186 -1.59 5.37 -11.32
CA GLY A 186 -2.28 6.29 -12.23
C GLY A 186 -1.71 6.25 -13.65
N THR A 187 -1.34 7.41 -14.20
CA THR A 187 -0.70 7.52 -15.53
C THR A 187 0.80 7.18 -15.51
N SER A 188 1.34 6.97 -14.32
CA SER A 188 2.73 6.65 -14.04
C SER A 188 2.91 5.13 -13.89
N TYR A 189 4.14 4.66 -13.76
CA TYR A 189 4.41 3.23 -13.54
C TYR A 189 5.23 3.00 -12.28
N CYS A 190 5.05 1.83 -11.67
CA CYS A 190 5.89 1.40 -10.56
C CYS A 190 7.28 1.03 -11.11
N ARG A 191 8.33 1.72 -10.64
CA ARG A 191 9.71 1.47 -11.08
C ARG A 191 10.53 0.89 -9.94
N SER A 192 11.29 -0.16 -10.23
CA SER A 192 12.26 -0.73 -9.28
C SER A 192 13.27 0.33 -8.86
N SER A 193 13.37 0.61 -7.56
CA SER A 193 14.21 1.68 -7.02
C SER A 193 14.79 1.33 -5.65
N GLY A 194 15.92 0.62 -5.59
CA GLY A 194 16.69 0.43 -4.35
C GLY A 194 15.90 -0.11 -3.14
N CYS A 195 14.71 -0.70 -3.37
CA CYS A 195 13.78 -1.03 -2.31
C CYS A 195 14.31 -2.17 -1.46
N SER A 196 14.36 -1.94 -0.15
CA SER A 196 14.73 -2.99 0.81
C SER A 196 13.57 -3.98 0.97
N THR A 197 13.88 -5.23 1.32
CA THR A 197 12.90 -6.30 1.55
C THR A 197 12.01 -6.09 2.80
N GLY A 198 12.09 -4.92 3.45
CA GLY A 198 11.32 -4.56 4.65
C GLY A 198 10.02 -3.83 4.38
N SER A 199 9.92 -3.07 3.27
CA SER A 199 8.72 -2.31 2.93
C SER A 199 7.60 -3.24 2.49
N SER A 200 6.45 -3.15 3.15
CA SER A 200 5.28 -4.00 2.93
C SER A 200 3.99 -3.20 3.04
N SER A 201 2.88 -3.82 2.65
CA SER A 201 1.58 -3.17 2.47
C SER A 201 1.43 -2.38 1.18
N CYS A 202 1.93 -3.00 0.11
CA CYS A 202 1.66 -2.61 -1.27
C CYS A 202 0.82 -3.68 -1.98
N GLY A 203 0.39 -3.33 -3.19
CA GLY A 203 -0.35 -4.16 -4.11
C GLY A 203 -1.65 -4.75 -3.59
N TRP A 204 -2.00 -5.95 -4.09
CA TRP A 204 -3.32 -6.57 -3.85
C TRP A 204 -3.69 -6.59 -2.37
N LEU A 205 -4.71 -5.80 -2.02
CA LEU A 205 -5.21 -5.62 -0.65
C LEU A 205 -4.11 -5.29 0.37
N TRP A 206 -3.05 -4.61 -0.05
CA TRP A 206 -1.88 -4.31 0.78
C TRP A 206 -1.25 -5.57 1.41
N SER A 207 -1.22 -6.67 0.67
CA SER A 207 -0.64 -7.94 1.13
C SER A 207 0.71 -8.29 0.49
N MET A 208 1.25 -7.39 -0.33
CA MET A 208 2.49 -7.59 -1.08
C MET A 208 3.62 -6.66 -0.60
N PRO A 209 4.89 -7.00 -0.88
CA PRO A 209 6.00 -6.10 -0.61
C PRO A 209 5.95 -4.85 -1.49
N CYS A 210 6.51 -3.75 -1.01
CA CYS A 210 6.76 -2.55 -1.79
C CYS A 210 8.18 -2.63 -2.37
N ASP A 211 8.30 -2.95 -3.65
CA ASP A 211 9.57 -3.18 -4.35
C ASP A 211 9.86 -2.13 -5.44
N GLY A 212 9.06 -1.06 -5.50
CA GLY A 212 9.31 0.09 -6.35
C GLY A 212 8.76 1.41 -5.80
N VAL A 213 8.91 2.44 -6.62
CA VAL A 213 8.35 3.78 -6.43
C VAL A 213 7.49 4.16 -7.63
N CYS A 214 6.33 4.76 -7.38
CA CYS A 214 5.48 5.33 -8.43
C CYS A 214 6.16 6.57 -9.06
N TYR A 215 6.38 6.54 -10.37
CA TYR A 215 7.05 7.62 -11.13
C TYR A 215 6.28 8.01 -12.39
#